data_AF-A0A2H0XCM6-F1
#
_entry.id   AF-A0A2H0XCM6-F1
#
_cell.length_a   1.000
_cell.length_b   1.000
_cell.length_c   1.000
_cell.angle_alpha   90.00
_cell.angle_beta   90.00
_cell.angle_gamma   90.00
#
_symmetry.space_group_name_H-M   'P 1'
#
loop_
_entity.id
_entity.type
_entity.pdbx_description
1 polymer ?
#
loop_
_entity_poly.entity_id
_entity_poly.type
_entity_poly.pdbx_seq_one_letter_code
_entity_poly.pdbx_strand_id
1 'polypeptide(L)'
;MKEFSVLFEQKLLIISSHILYSRVQDNITLANCQIYATAQKTGIMSVMLIIFLACLVVSLISLLAVLLVVKLKLLNESKLYYLTSFAAGVMIATTFLDLWPESAGVLGSGVFYPAMLGLIAFFMVDRFTVWHTHSHEHQHKVNQSIGQKVLLGDTVHNFLDGIVIAASFLVSIPVGFSVTLAICTHEIPQEMSDFGLLIKSGMSVKKAVFLNFISALFAILGGLLGFVGLGQRAHDVAVLTALAGGMFLYIACVDLIPSLRNESDLEDGSLIKTKVISTTLFVVGLLVIFAI
;
A
#
# COMPACT_ATOMS: atom_id res chain seq x y z
N MET A 1 2.93 26.34 -52.69
CA MET A 1 1.54 26.61 -52.30
C MET A 1 0.75 25.34 -51.95
N LYS A 2 0.76 24.28 -52.78
CA LYS A 2 0.02 23.03 -52.49
C LYS A 2 0.48 22.25 -51.24
N GLU A 3 1.77 22.30 -50.88
CA GLU A 3 2.26 21.62 -49.67
C GLU A 3 1.85 22.33 -48.37
N PHE A 4 1.71 23.66 -48.41
CA PHE A 4 1.32 24.45 -47.24
C PHE A 4 -0.17 24.27 -46.90
N SER A 5 -1.02 24.09 -47.91
CA SER A 5 -2.44 23.78 -47.70
C SER A 5 -2.65 22.39 -47.10
N VAL A 6 -1.85 21.39 -47.49
CA VAL A 6 -1.93 20.03 -46.94
C VAL A 6 -1.49 20.00 -45.47
N LEU A 7 -0.44 20.72 -45.11
CA LEU A 7 0.04 20.80 -43.72
C LEU A 7 -0.95 21.53 -42.80
N PHE A 8 -1.66 22.53 -43.33
CA PHE A 8 -2.69 23.27 -42.60
C PHE A 8 -3.94 22.43 -42.36
N GLU A 9 -4.40 21.68 -43.36
CA GLU A 9 -5.53 20.75 -43.20
C GLU A 9 -5.23 19.60 -42.23
N GLN A 10 -4.01 19.05 -42.24
CA GLN A 10 -3.61 18.03 -41.27
C GLN A 10 -3.60 18.55 -39.83
N LYS A 11 -3.13 19.79 -39.60
CA LYS A 11 -3.17 20.40 -38.26
C LYS A 11 -4.60 20.69 -37.80
N LEU A 12 -5.49 21.13 -38.71
CA LEU A 12 -6.91 21.33 -38.40
C LEU A 12 -7.64 20.02 -38.07
N LEU A 13 -7.31 18.92 -38.75
CA LEU A 13 -7.84 17.59 -38.46
C LEU A 13 -7.40 17.07 -37.08
N ILE A 14 -6.14 17.29 -36.68
CA ILE A 14 -5.61 16.91 -35.36
C ILE A 14 -6.24 17.76 -34.25
N ILE A 15 -6.41 19.07 -34.46
CA ILE A 15 -7.06 19.95 -33.49
C ILE A 15 -8.55 19.57 -33.35
N SER A 16 -9.21 19.28 -34.45
CA SER A 16 -10.62 18.87 -34.46
C SER A 16 -10.84 17.52 -33.78
N SER A 17 -9.92 16.55 -33.96
CA SER A 17 -9.99 15.24 -33.29
C SER A 17 -9.69 15.35 -31.79
N HIS A 18 -8.80 16.24 -31.37
CA HIS A 18 -8.52 16.49 -29.96
C HIS A 18 -9.66 17.24 -29.24
N ILE A 19 -10.33 18.16 -29.94
CA ILE A 19 -11.53 18.84 -29.44
C ILE A 19 -12.72 17.87 -29.37
N LEU A 20 -12.86 16.96 -30.34
CA LEU A 20 -13.88 15.91 -30.27
C LEU A 20 -13.59 14.92 -29.13
N TYR A 21 -12.34 14.50 -28.97
CA TYR A 21 -11.92 13.58 -27.91
C TYR A 21 -12.15 14.20 -26.53
N SER A 22 -11.74 15.45 -26.31
CA SER A 22 -12.00 16.16 -25.04
C SER A 22 -13.49 16.36 -24.78
N ARG A 23 -14.30 16.74 -25.77
CA ARG A 23 -15.76 16.87 -25.60
C ARG A 23 -16.47 15.53 -25.35
N VAL A 24 -15.99 14.43 -25.93
CA VAL A 24 -16.51 13.09 -25.67
C VAL A 24 -16.11 12.65 -24.27
N GLN A 25 -14.87 12.92 -23.83
CA GLN A 25 -14.40 12.66 -22.47
C GLN A 25 -15.17 13.50 -21.44
N ASP A 26 -15.42 14.77 -21.70
CA ASP A 26 -16.19 15.65 -20.81
C ASP A 26 -17.65 15.20 -20.68
N ASN A 27 -18.28 14.78 -21.80
CA ASN A 27 -19.64 14.26 -21.78
C ASN A 27 -19.74 12.87 -21.12
N ILE A 28 -18.72 12.02 -21.26
CA ILE A 28 -18.63 10.73 -20.54
C ILE A 28 -18.38 10.98 -19.05
N THR A 29 -17.53 11.94 -18.70
CA THR A 29 -17.25 12.34 -17.31
C THR A 29 -18.50 12.93 -16.65
N LEU A 30 -19.27 13.78 -17.34
CA LEU A 30 -20.52 14.36 -16.86
C LEU A 30 -21.65 13.33 -16.76
N ALA A 31 -21.78 12.42 -17.74
CA ALA A 31 -22.75 11.32 -17.71
C ALA A 31 -22.43 10.30 -16.62
N ASN A 32 -21.15 9.98 -16.42
CA ASN A 32 -20.68 9.19 -15.28
C ASN A 32 -20.98 9.94 -13.98
N CYS A 33 -20.71 11.24 -13.88
CA CYS A 33 -21.00 12.02 -12.67
C CYS A 33 -22.50 12.02 -12.28
N GLN A 34 -23.42 12.00 -13.25
CA GLN A 34 -24.87 11.92 -12.99
C GLN A 34 -25.37 10.50 -12.66
N ILE A 35 -24.77 9.46 -13.22
CA ILE A 35 -25.04 8.06 -12.86
C ILE A 35 -24.46 7.74 -11.46
N TYR A 36 -23.28 8.27 -11.13
CA TYR A 36 -22.67 8.20 -9.80
C TYR A 36 -23.51 8.89 -8.71
N ALA A 37 -24.12 10.05 -9.02
CA ALA A 37 -24.92 10.81 -8.04
C ALA A 37 -26.23 10.12 -7.62
N THR A 38 -26.83 9.30 -8.49
CA THR A 38 -28.12 8.64 -8.22
C THR A 38 -27.94 7.22 -7.64
N ALA A 39 -26.84 6.53 -7.98
CA ALA A 39 -26.42 5.29 -7.33
C ALA A 39 -25.82 5.53 -5.92
N GLN A 40 -25.39 6.75 -5.61
CA GLN A 40 -24.69 7.12 -4.38
C GLN A 40 -25.48 6.82 -3.09
N LYS A 41 -26.79 6.99 -2.99
CA LYS A 41 -27.44 6.89 -1.66
C LYS A 41 -27.54 5.46 -1.11
N THR A 42 -27.73 4.46 -1.97
CA THR A 42 -27.67 3.03 -1.65
C THR A 42 -26.27 2.45 -1.87
N GLY A 43 -25.48 3.01 -2.80
CA GLY A 43 -24.10 2.62 -3.12
C GLY A 43 -23.05 3.06 -2.09
N ILE A 44 -23.21 4.22 -1.45
CA ILE A 44 -22.30 4.73 -0.40
C ILE A 44 -22.28 3.79 0.80
N MET A 45 -23.45 3.32 1.24
CA MET A 45 -23.55 2.40 2.37
C MET A 45 -22.91 1.04 2.03
N SER A 46 -23.00 0.59 0.78
CA SER A 46 -22.29 -0.61 0.32
C SER A 46 -20.77 -0.41 0.21
N VAL A 47 -20.28 0.73 -0.27
CA VAL A 47 -18.83 1.00 -0.38
C VAL A 47 -18.20 1.15 1.00
N MET A 48 -18.85 1.88 1.91
CA MET A 48 -18.39 2.00 3.30
C MET A 48 -18.33 0.63 3.99
N LEU A 49 -19.33 -0.25 3.75
CA LEU A 49 -19.31 -1.61 4.27
C LEU A 49 -18.16 -2.42 3.68
N ILE A 50 -17.89 -2.32 2.37
CA ILE A 50 -16.76 -2.99 1.72
C ILE A 50 -15.43 -2.51 2.32
N ILE A 51 -15.25 -1.20 2.52
CA ILE A 51 -14.05 -0.63 3.15
C ILE A 51 -13.89 -1.16 4.58
N PHE A 52 -14.97 -1.16 5.36
CA PHE A 52 -14.95 -1.71 6.73
C PHE A 52 -14.55 -3.20 6.73
N LEU A 53 -15.14 -4.00 5.84
CA LEU A 53 -14.83 -5.43 5.73
C LEU A 53 -13.39 -5.66 5.26
N ALA A 54 -12.89 -4.88 4.30
CA ALA A 54 -11.52 -4.95 3.83
C ALA A 54 -10.52 -4.62 4.94
N CYS A 55 -10.74 -3.54 5.68
CA CYS A 55 -9.91 -3.17 6.83
C CYS A 55 -9.98 -4.24 7.93
N LEU A 56 -11.15 -4.82 8.18
CA LEU A 56 -11.30 -5.92 9.14
C LEU A 56 -10.52 -7.16 8.69
N VAL A 57 -10.54 -7.49 7.39
CA VAL A 57 -9.75 -8.61 6.84
C VAL A 57 -8.27 -8.37 7.04
N VAL A 58 -7.77 -7.16 6.77
CA VAL A 58 -6.37 -6.77 7.04
C VAL A 58 -6.03 -6.99 8.51
N SER A 59 -6.80 -6.40 9.44
CA SER A 59 -6.53 -6.55 10.88
C SER A 59 -6.58 -8.01 11.37
N LEU A 60 -7.45 -8.84 10.78
CA LEU A 60 -7.52 -10.27 11.09
C LEU A 60 -6.33 -11.06 10.53
N ILE A 61 -5.80 -10.65 9.37
CA ILE A 61 -4.59 -11.23 8.78
C ILE A 61 -3.38 -10.90 9.65
N SER A 62 -3.25 -9.67 10.15
CA SER A 62 -2.20 -9.27 11.09
C SER A 62 -2.22 -10.16 12.35
N LEU A 63 -3.41 -10.36 12.95
CA LEU A 63 -3.57 -11.29 14.08
C LEU A 63 -3.20 -12.73 13.70
N LEU A 64 -3.66 -13.22 12.54
CA LEU A 64 -3.38 -14.57 12.08
C LEU A 64 -1.87 -14.79 11.88
N ALA A 65 -1.17 -13.81 11.30
CA ALA A 65 0.27 -13.85 11.07
C ALA A 65 1.03 -14.08 12.39
N VAL A 66 0.70 -13.33 13.43
CA VAL A 66 1.30 -13.50 14.75
C VAL A 66 0.89 -14.82 15.43
N LEU A 67 -0.36 -15.26 15.28
CA LEU A 67 -0.79 -16.55 15.85
C LEU A 67 -0.09 -17.74 15.16
N LEU A 68 0.16 -17.66 13.86
CA LEU A 68 0.94 -18.65 13.11
C LEU A 68 2.37 -18.72 13.64
N VAL A 69 2.98 -17.57 13.93
CA VAL A 69 4.29 -17.51 14.61
C VAL A 69 4.26 -18.22 15.96
N VAL A 70 3.30 -17.86 16.82
CA VAL A 70 3.23 -18.38 18.20
C VAL A 70 2.95 -19.88 18.23
N LYS A 71 1.99 -20.36 17.43
CA LYS A 71 1.53 -21.76 17.46
C LYS A 71 2.43 -22.69 16.66
N LEU A 72 2.79 -22.28 15.45
CA LEU A 72 3.49 -23.16 14.50
C LEU A 72 5.00 -22.96 14.55
N LYS A 73 5.51 -22.06 15.41
CA LYS A 73 6.93 -21.68 15.50
C LYS A 73 7.50 -21.34 14.12
N LEU A 74 6.69 -20.70 13.28
CA LEU A 74 6.98 -20.48 11.87
C LEU A 74 7.96 -19.34 11.60
N LEU A 75 8.46 -18.66 12.62
CA LEU A 75 9.59 -17.73 12.49
C LEU A 75 10.86 -18.51 12.16
N ASN A 76 11.00 -18.87 10.89
CA ASN A 76 12.29 -19.10 10.29
C ASN A 76 12.52 -17.92 9.33
N GLU A 77 13.70 -17.33 9.41
CA GLU A 77 14.14 -16.21 8.55
C GLU A 77 13.90 -16.51 7.07
N SER A 78 14.08 -17.76 6.62
CA SER A 78 13.81 -18.14 5.22
C SER A 78 12.34 -18.01 4.80
N LYS A 79 11.38 -18.22 5.70
CA LYS A 79 9.95 -18.10 5.38
C LYS A 79 9.52 -16.64 5.32
N LEU A 80 10.00 -15.83 6.26
CA LEU A 80 9.83 -14.38 6.23
C LEU A 80 10.39 -13.82 4.92
N TYR A 81 11.59 -14.23 4.55
CA TYR A 81 12.23 -13.85 3.29
C TYR A 81 11.36 -14.12 2.05
N TYR A 82 10.74 -15.30 1.97
CA TYR A 82 9.84 -15.66 0.87
C TYR A 82 8.55 -14.85 0.85
N LEU A 83 7.94 -14.62 2.02
CA LEU A 83 6.74 -13.80 2.16
C LEU A 83 7.01 -12.34 1.78
N THR A 84 8.12 -11.79 2.27
CA THR A 84 8.57 -10.43 1.95
C THR A 84 8.86 -10.26 0.46
N SER A 85 9.45 -11.28 -0.18
CA SER A 85 9.69 -11.26 -1.63
C SER A 85 8.40 -11.20 -2.44
N PHE A 86 7.41 -12.01 -2.07
CA PHE A 86 6.10 -11.99 -2.70
C PHE A 86 5.40 -10.65 -2.49
N ALA A 87 5.38 -10.15 -1.25
CA ALA A 87 4.79 -8.87 -0.89
C ALA A 87 5.40 -7.69 -1.68
N ALA A 88 6.74 -7.65 -1.82
CA ALA A 88 7.42 -6.62 -2.61
C ALA A 88 6.97 -6.61 -4.08
N GLY A 89 6.79 -7.80 -4.67
CA GLY A 89 6.26 -7.95 -6.02
C GLY A 89 4.84 -7.40 -6.13
N VAL A 90 3.95 -7.80 -5.21
CA VAL A 90 2.55 -7.34 -5.19
C VAL A 90 2.49 -5.81 -5.05
N MET A 91 3.20 -5.21 -4.09
CA MET A 91 3.18 -3.76 -3.85
C MET A 91 3.72 -2.94 -5.04
N ILE A 92 4.79 -3.41 -5.68
CA ILE A 92 5.33 -2.74 -6.88
C ILE A 92 4.32 -2.84 -8.02
N ALA A 93 3.75 -4.01 -8.29
CA ALA A 93 2.75 -4.14 -9.35
C ALA A 93 1.51 -3.29 -9.06
N THR A 94 0.96 -3.32 -7.84
CA THR A 94 -0.20 -2.48 -7.48
C THR A 94 0.09 -0.99 -7.67
N THR A 95 1.31 -0.56 -7.38
CA THR A 95 1.72 0.84 -7.62
C THR A 95 1.68 1.20 -9.12
N PHE A 96 2.35 0.40 -9.95
CA PHE A 96 2.55 0.71 -11.36
C PHE A 96 1.38 0.35 -12.27
N LEU A 97 0.58 -0.65 -11.90
CA LEU A 97 -0.50 -1.19 -12.73
C LEU A 97 -1.87 -0.67 -12.29
N ASP A 98 -2.08 -0.38 -11.01
CA ASP A 98 -3.38 0.07 -10.48
C ASP A 98 -3.35 1.54 -10.05
N LEU A 99 -2.57 1.87 -9.01
CA LEU A 99 -2.66 3.16 -8.32
C LEU A 99 -2.31 4.35 -9.22
N TRP A 100 -1.16 4.32 -9.89
CA TRP A 100 -0.71 5.43 -10.72
C TRP A 100 -1.48 5.57 -12.04
N PRO A 101 -1.73 4.51 -12.82
CA PRO A 101 -2.52 4.63 -14.05
C PRO A 101 -3.92 5.18 -13.78
N GLU A 102 -4.60 4.68 -12.75
CA GLU A 102 -5.95 5.10 -12.41
C GLU A 102 -5.99 6.55 -11.91
N SER A 103 -5.02 6.95 -11.08
CA SER A 103 -4.86 8.35 -10.65
C SER A 103 -4.51 9.28 -11.81
N ALA A 104 -3.70 8.81 -12.77
CA ALA A 104 -3.35 9.56 -13.98
C ALA A 104 -4.55 9.77 -14.90
N GLY A 105 -5.58 8.91 -14.83
CA GLY A 105 -6.84 9.11 -15.53
C GLY A 105 -7.54 10.44 -15.17
N VAL A 106 -7.33 10.93 -13.94
CA VAL A 106 -7.87 12.20 -13.44
C VAL A 106 -6.82 13.32 -13.46
N LEU A 107 -5.58 13.03 -13.06
CA LEU A 107 -4.53 14.03 -12.86
C LEU A 107 -3.64 14.26 -14.09
N GLY A 108 -3.74 13.41 -15.11
CA GLY A 108 -2.80 13.38 -16.24
C GLY A 108 -1.35 13.18 -15.77
N SER A 109 -0.41 13.89 -16.40
CA SER A 109 1.01 13.88 -15.99
C SER A 109 1.24 14.51 -14.60
N GLY A 110 0.24 15.19 -14.02
CA GLY A 110 0.30 15.74 -12.67
C GLY A 110 0.39 14.66 -11.58
N VAL A 111 0.09 13.40 -11.88
CA VAL A 111 0.14 12.26 -10.95
C VAL A 111 1.49 12.08 -10.24
N PHE A 112 2.59 12.47 -10.90
CA PHE A 112 3.94 12.26 -10.35
C PHE A 112 4.25 13.20 -9.17
N TYR A 113 3.58 14.35 -9.04
CA TYR A 113 3.76 15.24 -7.90
C TYR A 113 3.25 14.63 -6.58
N PRO A 114 1.98 14.19 -6.46
CA PRO A 114 1.52 13.50 -5.26
C PRO A 114 2.21 12.15 -5.05
N ALA A 115 2.56 11.42 -6.12
CA ALA A 115 3.35 10.19 -5.99
C ALA A 115 4.72 10.44 -5.33
N MET A 116 5.46 11.45 -5.79
CA MET A 116 6.72 11.84 -5.17
C MET A 116 6.52 12.33 -3.73
N LEU A 117 5.45 13.08 -3.47
CA LEU A 117 5.11 13.52 -2.12
C LEU A 117 4.84 12.34 -1.18
N GLY A 118 4.13 11.32 -1.63
CA GLY A 118 3.87 10.11 -0.86
C GLY A 118 5.13 9.35 -0.50
N LEU A 119 6.05 9.20 -1.46
CA LEU A 119 7.36 8.59 -1.23
C LEU A 119 8.17 9.39 -0.19
N ILE A 120 8.22 10.71 -0.33
CA ILE A 120 8.94 11.59 0.61
C ILE A 120 8.28 11.59 1.99
N ALA A 121 6.95 11.64 2.05
CA ALA A 121 6.20 11.64 3.32
C ALA A 121 6.47 10.35 4.10
N PHE A 122 6.43 9.19 3.43
CA PHE A 122 6.73 7.92 4.09
C PHE A 122 8.19 7.80 4.50
N PHE A 123 9.13 8.26 3.66
CA PHE A 123 10.53 8.38 4.04
C PHE A 123 10.73 9.19 5.33
N MET A 124 10.00 10.31 5.47
CA MET A 124 10.07 11.12 6.69
C MET A 124 9.50 10.37 7.89
N VAL A 125 8.34 9.73 7.75
CA VAL A 125 7.72 8.91 8.81
C VAL A 125 8.69 7.82 9.29
N ASP A 126 9.23 7.05 8.37
CA ASP A 126 10.22 5.99 8.66
C ASP A 126 11.44 6.58 9.40
N ARG A 127 12.00 7.69 8.90
CA ARG A 127 13.17 8.32 9.51
C ARG A 127 12.94 8.80 10.94
N PHE A 128 11.80 9.44 11.21
CA PHE A 128 11.49 9.98 12.54
C PHE A 128 11.19 8.88 13.57
N THR A 129 10.65 7.75 13.11
CA THR A 129 10.36 6.58 13.96
C THR A 129 11.67 5.91 14.43
N VAL A 130 12.69 5.86 13.55
CA VAL A 130 14.02 5.29 13.86
C VAL A 130 14.92 6.23 14.68
N TRP A 131 14.81 7.56 14.49
CA TRP A 131 15.76 8.57 15.05
C TRP A 131 15.85 8.60 16.59
N HIS A 132 14.79 8.24 17.32
CA HIS A 132 14.78 8.33 18.78
C HIS A 132 15.44 7.13 19.50
N THR A 133 16.06 6.20 18.77
CA THR A 133 16.61 4.96 19.32
C THR A 133 18.10 5.05 19.71
N HIS A 134 18.75 6.18 19.43
CA HIS A 134 20.19 6.38 19.70
C HIS A 134 20.54 7.37 20.80
N SER A 135 19.58 7.90 21.56
CA SER A 135 19.89 8.77 22.71
C SER A 135 19.85 7.99 24.04
N HIS A 136 21.05 7.63 24.49
CA HIS A 136 21.46 7.26 25.86
C HIS A 136 21.35 5.78 26.33
N GLU A 137 22.54 5.21 26.52
CA GLU A 137 22.84 3.96 27.21
C GLU A 137 22.27 3.92 28.65
N HIS A 138 21.15 3.23 28.86
CA HIS A 138 20.81 2.62 30.16
C HIS A 138 20.03 1.31 29.92
N GLN A 139 20.74 0.18 29.97
CA GLN A 139 20.37 -1.15 29.46
C GLN A 139 19.06 -1.79 29.99
N HIS A 140 18.37 -1.22 30.98
CA HIS A 140 17.08 -1.75 31.46
C HIS A 140 15.84 -0.92 31.08
N LYS A 141 15.98 0.39 30.78
CA LYS A 141 14.87 1.22 30.28
C LYS A 141 14.81 1.27 28.75
N VAL A 142 15.93 1.00 28.08
CA VAL A 142 16.04 1.03 26.61
C VAL A 142 15.15 -0.03 25.94
N ASN A 143 15.06 -1.25 26.48
CA ASN A 143 14.29 -2.34 25.87
C ASN A 143 12.78 -2.05 25.85
N GLN A 144 12.19 -1.54 26.95
CA GLN A 144 10.76 -1.18 26.96
C GLN A 144 10.42 -0.06 25.98
N SER A 145 11.36 0.87 25.73
CA SER A 145 11.15 1.96 24.78
C SER A 145 11.04 1.47 23.32
N ILE A 146 11.71 0.36 22.99
CA ILE A 146 11.69 -0.22 21.62
C ILE A 146 10.30 -0.77 21.33
N GLY A 147 9.74 -1.59 22.21
CA GLY A 147 8.43 -2.20 21.98
C GLY A 147 7.30 -1.17 21.88
N GLN A 148 7.40 -0.06 22.62
CA GLN A 148 6.45 1.05 22.50
C GLN A 148 6.56 1.80 21.17
N LYS A 149 7.78 2.01 20.67
CA LYS A 149 8.01 2.67 19.38
C LYS A 149 7.55 1.81 18.21
N VAL A 150 7.79 0.50 18.27
CA VAL A 150 7.28 -0.47 17.28
C VAL A 150 5.75 -0.37 17.23
N LEU A 151 5.07 -0.51 18.37
CA LEU A 151 3.61 -0.39 18.42
C LEU A 151 3.09 0.96 17.90
N LEU A 152 3.76 2.07 18.23
CA LEU A 152 3.35 3.39 17.76
C LEU A 152 3.51 3.53 16.24
N GLY A 153 4.65 3.11 15.71
CA GLY A 153 4.92 3.12 14.27
C GLY A 153 3.91 2.26 13.52
N ASP A 154 3.72 1.03 13.99
CA ASP A 154 2.76 0.08 13.46
C ASP A 154 1.31 0.62 13.52
N THR A 155 0.91 1.29 14.60
CA THR A 155 -0.44 1.89 14.71
C THR A 155 -0.65 3.00 13.68
N VAL A 156 0.36 3.84 13.46
CA VAL A 156 0.31 4.90 12.43
C VAL A 156 0.30 4.28 11.04
N HIS A 157 1.09 3.24 10.81
CA HIS A 157 1.13 2.50 9.55
C HIS A 157 -0.24 1.92 9.21
N ASN A 158 -0.80 1.11 10.13
CA ASN A 158 -2.12 0.50 9.99
C ASN A 158 -3.21 1.54 9.73
N PHE A 159 -3.17 2.68 10.42
CA PHE A 159 -4.08 3.79 10.16
C PHE A 159 -3.97 4.34 8.72
N LEU A 160 -2.75 4.53 8.23
CA LEU A 160 -2.50 5.00 6.86
C LEU A 160 -2.98 3.98 5.83
N ASP A 161 -2.76 2.69 6.07
CA ASP A 161 -3.27 1.61 5.23
C ASP A 161 -4.79 1.62 5.13
N GLY A 162 -5.48 1.86 6.24
CA GLY A 162 -6.91 2.10 6.25
C GLY A 162 -7.33 3.24 5.31
N ILE A 163 -6.65 4.38 5.38
CA ILE A 163 -6.91 5.53 4.50
C ILE A 163 -6.70 5.15 3.02
N VAL A 164 -5.65 4.40 2.72
CA VAL A 164 -5.31 3.93 1.37
C VAL A 164 -6.36 2.94 0.83
N ILE A 165 -6.88 2.04 1.68
CA ILE A 165 -8.00 1.15 1.33
C ILE A 165 -9.25 1.98 1.01
N ALA A 166 -9.56 2.98 1.82
CA ALA A 166 -10.73 3.84 1.55
C ALA A 166 -10.58 4.60 0.23
N ALA A 167 -9.41 5.17 -0.04
CA ALA A 167 -9.12 5.88 -1.28
C ALA A 167 -9.30 4.98 -2.50
N SER A 168 -8.73 3.78 -2.46
CA SER A 168 -8.74 2.83 -3.57
C SER A 168 -10.15 2.32 -3.89
N PHE A 169 -10.98 2.01 -2.90
CA PHE A 169 -12.39 1.67 -3.14
C PHE A 169 -13.24 2.86 -3.61
N LEU A 170 -12.87 4.08 -3.27
CA LEU A 170 -13.49 5.30 -3.80
C LEU A 170 -13.08 5.60 -5.24
N VAL A 171 -11.92 5.11 -5.67
CA VAL A 171 -11.50 5.12 -7.07
C VAL A 171 -12.30 4.09 -7.86
N SER A 172 -12.17 2.81 -7.53
CA SER A 172 -12.93 1.72 -8.16
C SER A 172 -12.87 0.44 -7.31
N ILE A 173 -13.86 -0.44 -7.46
CA ILE A 173 -13.91 -1.72 -6.74
C ILE A 173 -12.69 -2.62 -7.04
N PRO A 174 -12.26 -2.81 -8.31
CA PRO A 174 -11.08 -3.62 -8.61
C PRO A 174 -9.80 -3.08 -7.95
N VAL A 175 -9.56 -1.76 -8.06
CA VAL A 175 -8.38 -1.13 -7.45
C VAL A 175 -8.41 -1.28 -5.93
N GLY A 176 -9.58 -1.15 -5.30
CA GLY A 176 -9.77 -1.42 -3.87
C GLY A 176 -9.37 -2.83 -3.46
N PHE A 177 -9.74 -3.84 -4.25
CA PHE A 177 -9.33 -5.23 -3.99
C PHE A 177 -7.83 -5.46 -4.22
N SER A 178 -7.25 -4.92 -5.29
CA SER A 178 -5.81 -5.02 -5.55
C SER A 178 -4.98 -4.40 -4.43
N VAL A 179 -5.40 -3.23 -3.94
CA VAL A 179 -4.75 -2.52 -2.83
C VAL A 179 -4.92 -3.27 -1.51
N THR A 180 -6.12 -3.77 -1.23
CA THR A 180 -6.35 -4.60 -0.03
C THR A 180 -5.47 -5.84 -0.04
N LEU A 181 -5.30 -6.50 -1.20
CA LEU A 181 -4.41 -7.63 -1.35
C LEU A 181 -2.95 -7.22 -1.11
N ALA A 182 -2.48 -6.14 -1.72
CA ALA A 182 -1.14 -5.61 -1.50
C ALA A 182 -0.86 -5.35 -0.01
N ILE A 183 -1.81 -4.73 0.69
CA ILE A 183 -1.74 -4.50 2.13
C ILE A 183 -1.65 -5.81 2.90
N CYS A 184 -2.62 -6.71 2.70
CA CYS A 184 -2.62 -8.03 3.32
C CYS A 184 -1.30 -8.79 3.13
N THR A 185 -0.68 -8.68 1.95
CA THR A 185 0.55 -9.44 1.65
C THR A 185 1.78 -8.93 2.38
N HIS A 186 1.92 -7.61 2.60
CA HIS A 186 3.06 -7.05 3.32
C HIS A 186 2.84 -6.94 4.84
N GLU A 187 1.58 -6.92 5.28
CA GLU A 187 1.20 -7.03 6.69
C GLU A 187 1.67 -8.35 7.31
N ILE A 188 1.56 -9.48 6.60
CA ILE A 188 2.02 -10.77 7.14
C ILE A 188 3.50 -10.74 7.57
N PRO A 189 4.47 -10.44 6.70
CA PRO A 189 5.88 -10.40 7.10
C PRO A 189 6.18 -9.27 8.11
N GLN A 190 5.53 -8.11 7.98
CA GLN A 190 5.71 -6.97 8.88
C GLN A 190 5.31 -7.34 10.31
N GLU A 191 4.11 -7.87 10.51
CA GLU A 191 3.57 -8.19 11.83
C GLU A 191 4.32 -9.35 12.51
N MET A 192 4.81 -10.30 11.71
CA MET A 192 5.70 -11.35 12.21
C MET A 192 7.05 -10.78 12.69
N SER A 193 7.59 -9.78 12.00
CA SER A 193 8.85 -9.10 12.36
C SER A 193 8.69 -8.24 13.62
N ASP A 194 7.65 -7.41 13.64
CA ASP A 194 7.33 -6.52 14.76
C ASP A 194 7.04 -7.30 16.03
N PHE A 195 6.29 -8.40 15.93
CA PHE A 195 6.09 -9.30 17.05
C PHE A 195 7.44 -9.82 17.61
N GLY A 196 8.39 -10.16 16.75
CA GLY A 196 9.75 -10.55 17.18
C GLY A 196 10.45 -9.46 18.00
N LEU A 197 10.34 -8.19 17.57
CA LEU A 197 10.87 -7.03 18.30
C LEU A 197 10.13 -6.79 19.62
N LEU A 198 8.81 -6.99 19.68
CA LEU A 198 8.03 -6.90 20.91
C LEU A 198 8.48 -7.94 21.94
N ILE A 199 8.70 -9.19 21.53
CA ILE A 199 9.23 -10.22 22.43
C ILE A 199 10.66 -9.87 22.87
N LYS A 200 11.52 -9.42 21.96
CA LYS A 200 12.90 -8.98 22.27
C LYS A 200 12.94 -7.79 23.23
N SER A 201 11.92 -6.93 23.21
CA SER A 201 11.75 -5.82 24.15
C SER A 201 11.43 -6.26 25.59
N GLY A 202 11.17 -7.55 25.82
CA GLY A 202 10.78 -8.12 27.11
C GLY A 202 9.26 -8.20 27.31
N MET A 203 8.46 -7.98 26.27
CA MET A 203 7.00 -8.09 26.35
C MET A 203 6.57 -9.57 26.41
N SER A 204 5.60 -9.88 27.26
CA SER A 204 5.04 -11.24 27.30
C SER A 204 4.27 -11.52 26.01
N VAL A 205 4.29 -12.78 25.54
CA VAL A 205 3.61 -13.21 24.31
C VAL A 205 2.16 -12.75 24.26
N LYS A 206 1.40 -12.94 25.35
CA LYS A 206 -0.01 -12.53 25.43
C LYS A 206 -0.19 -11.03 25.23
N LYS A 207 0.69 -10.22 25.84
CA LYS A 207 0.64 -8.75 25.74
C LYS A 207 1.04 -8.29 24.33
N ALA A 208 2.06 -8.91 23.73
CA ALA A 208 2.51 -8.61 22.38
C ALA A 208 1.42 -8.90 21.34
N VAL A 209 0.83 -10.11 21.36
CA VAL A 209 -0.29 -10.48 20.48
C VAL A 209 -1.46 -9.50 20.63
N PHE A 210 -1.82 -9.17 21.87
CA PHE A 210 -2.95 -8.28 22.13
C PHE A 210 -2.70 -6.86 21.62
N LEU A 211 -1.57 -6.24 21.97
CA LEU A 211 -1.29 -4.85 21.58
C LEU A 211 -1.06 -4.70 20.09
N ASN A 212 -0.43 -5.69 19.45
CA ASN A 212 -0.28 -5.74 18.01
C ASN A 212 -1.64 -5.82 17.29
N PHE A 213 -2.56 -6.67 17.77
CA PHE A 213 -3.91 -6.69 17.21
C PHE A 213 -4.67 -5.37 17.43
N ILE A 214 -4.51 -4.72 18.59
CA ILE A 214 -5.09 -3.39 18.82
C ILE A 214 -4.54 -2.35 17.84
N SER A 215 -3.25 -2.41 17.54
CA SER A 215 -2.60 -1.58 16.52
C SER A 215 -3.23 -1.82 15.14
N ALA A 216 -3.38 -3.07 14.73
CA ALA A 216 -3.99 -3.45 13.45
C ALA A 216 -5.44 -2.97 13.27
N LEU A 217 -6.22 -2.84 14.36
CA LEU A 217 -7.58 -2.29 14.30
C LEU A 217 -7.63 -0.80 13.92
N PHE A 218 -6.51 -0.07 13.98
CA PHE A 218 -6.46 1.32 13.50
C PHE A 218 -6.63 1.42 11.98
N ALA A 219 -6.43 0.36 11.21
CA ALA A 219 -6.81 0.31 9.80
C ALA A 219 -8.30 0.56 9.59
N ILE A 220 -9.16 0.03 10.48
CA ILE A 220 -10.60 0.30 10.42
C ILE A 220 -10.88 1.78 10.67
N LEU A 221 -10.24 2.38 11.67
CA LEU A 221 -10.39 3.80 11.96
C LEU A 221 -9.92 4.66 10.78
N GLY A 222 -8.77 4.32 10.20
CA GLY A 222 -8.22 4.96 9.00
C GLY A 222 -9.16 4.86 7.80
N GLY A 223 -9.72 3.69 7.54
CA GLY A 223 -10.66 3.47 6.45
C GLY A 223 -11.96 4.27 6.61
N LEU A 224 -12.53 4.28 7.81
CA LEU A 224 -13.74 5.05 8.08
C LEU A 224 -13.50 6.56 7.99
N LEU A 225 -12.41 7.06 8.59
CA LEU A 225 -12.08 8.49 8.53
C LEU A 225 -11.65 8.93 7.13
N GLY A 226 -10.92 8.07 6.39
CA GLY A 226 -10.57 8.30 4.99
C GLY A 226 -11.81 8.42 4.12
N PHE A 227 -12.75 7.49 4.26
CA PHE A 227 -14.01 7.52 3.52
C PHE A 227 -14.82 8.80 3.77
N VAL A 228 -14.95 9.21 5.03
CA VAL A 228 -15.69 10.43 5.42
C VAL A 228 -14.94 11.70 5.00
N GLY A 229 -13.62 11.74 5.19
CA GLY A 229 -12.79 12.92 5.00
C GLY A 229 -12.51 13.27 3.54
N LEU A 230 -12.46 12.29 2.63
CA LEU A 230 -12.14 12.51 1.22
C LEU A 230 -13.27 13.20 0.43
N GLY A 231 -14.45 13.38 1.03
CA GLY A 231 -15.57 14.12 0.43
C GLY A 231 -16.04 13.57 -0.92
N GLN A 232 -15.57 12.38 -1.31
CA GLN A 232 -15.86 11.67 -2.56
C GLN A 232 -15.57 12.51 -3.83
N ARG A 233 -14.64 13.46 -3.76
CA ARG A 233 -14.22 14.25 -4.93
C ARG A 233 -13.19 13.48 -5.74
N ALA A 234 -13.47 13.24 -7.03
CA ALA A 234 -12.59 12.47 -7.91
C ALA A 234 -11.13 12.94 -7.90
N HIS A 235 -10.90 14.26 -7.86
CA HIS A 235 -9.56 14.84 -7.77
C HIS A 235 -8.84 14.48 -6.46
N ASP A 236 -9.49 14.62 -5.30
CA ASP A 236 -8.87 14.33 -4.00
C ASP A 236 -8.55 12.84 -3.86
N VAL A 237 -9.48 12.00 -4.32
CA VAL A 237 -9.32 10.55 -4.35
C VAL A 237 -8.14 10.17 -5.24
N ALA A 238 -7.99 10.77 -6.43
CA ALA A 238 -6.85 10.54 -7.30
C ALA A 238 -5.52 11.04 -6.71
N VAL A 239 -5.52 12.19 -6.02
CA VAL A 239 -4.32 12.71 -5.33
C VAL A 239 -3.87 11.75 -4.23
N LEU A 240 -4.81 11.28 -3.40
CA LEU A 240 -4.49 10.37 -2.30
C LEU A 240 -4.04 9.00 -2.81
N THR A 241 -4.68 8.47 -3.86
CA THR A 241 -4.30 7.20 -4.51
C THR A 241 -2.91 7.29 -5.13
N ALA A 242 -2.56 8.41 -5.78
CA ALA A 242 -1.22 8.64 -6.29
C ALA A 242 -0.18 8.71 -5.17
N LEU A 243 -0.51 9.40 -4.07
CA LEU A 243 0.30 9.48 -2.85
C LEU A 243 0.52 8.08 -2.26
N ALA A 244 -0.52 7.26 -2.18
CA ALA A 244 -0.44 5.87 -1.75
C ALA A 244 0.53 5.04 -2.60
N GLY A 245 0.51 5.21 -3.93
CA GLY A 245 1.47 4.55 -4.82
C GLY A 245 2.92 4.95 -4.52
N GLY A 246 3.15 6.22 -4.17
CA GLY A 246 4.45 6.68 -3.68
C GLY A 246 4.90 6.00 -2.38
N MET A 247 3.97 5.85 -1.42
CA MET A 247 4.23 5.14 -0.16
C MET A 247 4.53 3.65 -0.39
N PHE A 248 3.73 2.96 -1.21
CA PHE A 248 3.93 1.55 -1.52
C PHE A 248 5.26 1.30 -2.22
N LEU A 249 5.65 2.19 -3.14
CA LEU A 249 6.96 2.12 -3.76
C LEU A 249 8.09 2.27 -2.73
N TYR A 250 7.94 3.19 -1.78
CA TYR A 250 8.92 3.34 -0.70
C TYR A 250 9.04 2.07 0.14
N ILE A 251 7.91 1.53 0.63
CA ILE A 251 7.88 0.30 1.45
C ILE A 251 8.55 -0.85 0.70
N ALA A 252 8.17 -1.07 -0.57
CA ALA A 252 8.74 -2.14 -1.37
C ALA A 252 10.26 -1.98 -1.58
N CYS A 253 10.73 -0.77 -1.88
CA CYS A 253 12.14 -0.54 -2.23
C CYS A 253 13.08 -0.36 -1.04
N VAL A 254 12.58 0.16 0.09
CA VAL A 254 13.42 0.54 1.24
C VAL A 254 13.27 -0.41 2.42
N ASP A 255 12.12 -1.05 2.56
CA ASP A 255 11.87 -2.00 3.64
C ASP A 255 11.96 -3.45 3.12
N LEU A 256 11.09 -3.81 2.18
CA LEU A 256 10.94 -5.20 1.75
C LEU A 256 12.16 -5.70 0.96
N ILE A 257 12.54 -5.06 -0.16
CA ILE A 257 13.66 -5.52 -0.99
C ILE A 257 15.00 -5.55 -0.23
N PRO A 258 15.36 -4.55 0.60
CA PRO A 258 16.62 -4.60 1.36
C PRO A 258 16.65 -5.70 2.40
N SER A 259 15.51 -6.05 3.02
CA SER A 259 15.43 -7.22 3.92
C SER A 259 15.81 -8.53 3.21
N LEU A 260 15.72 -8.57 1.87
CA LEU A 260 16.15 -9.70 1.05
C LEU A 260 17.67 -9.78 0.81
N ARG A 261 18.47 -8.81 1.28
CA ARG A 261 19.93 -8.76 1.03
C ARG A 261 20.78 -9.14 2.23
N ASN A 262 20.22 -9.26 3.43
CA ASN A 262 20.95 -9.68 4.62
C ASN A 262 21.15 -11.21 4.61
N GLU A 263 22.05 -11.64 3.73
CA GLU A 263 22.34 -13.04 3.36
C GLU A 263 23.38 -13.73 4.27
N SER A 264 23.80 -13.09 5.37
CA SER A 264 25.09 -13.38 6.03
C SER A 264 25.22 -14.72 6.77
N ASP A 265 24.17 -15.53 6.85
CA ASP A 265 24.16 -16.77 7.65
C ASP A 265 23.79 -18.06 6.87
N LEU A 266 23.72 -18.03 5.53
CA LEU A 266 23.36 -19.21 4.72
C LEU A 266 24.59 -19.89 4.09
N GLU A 267 24.73 -21.21 4.27
CA GLU A 267 25.74 -22.03 3.58
C GLU A 267 25.62 -21.92 2.04
N ASP A 268 26.77 -21.85 1.35
CA ASP A 268 26.92 -21.52 -0.09
C ASP A 268 25.95 -22.27 -1.04
N GLY A 269 25.63 -23.53 -0.76
CA GLY A 269 24.71 -24.34 -1.57
C GLY A 269 23.22 -24.01 -1.38
N SER A 270 22.84 -23.46 -0.22
CA SER A 270 21.46 -23.04 0.08
C SER A 270 21.13 -21.67 -0.50
N LEU A 271 22.14 -20.83 -0.75
CA LEU A 271 21.96 -19.44 -1.15
C LEU A 271 21.33 -19.29 -2.54
N ILE A 272 21.80 -20.07 -3.52
CA ILE A 272 21.27 -20.04 -4.89
C ILE A 272 19.79 -20.45 -4.90
N LYS A 273 19.44 -21.51 -4.16
CA LYS A 273 18.06 -21.99 -4.07
C LYS A 273 17.14 -20.92 -3.48
N THR A 274 17.55 -20.27 -2.39
CA THR A 274 16.78 -19.19 -1.76
C THR A 274 16.58 -18.02 -2.71
N LYS A 275 17.64 -17.59 -3.43
CA LYS A 275 17.56 -16.51 -4.43
C LYS A 275 16.60 -16.82 -5.57
N VAL A 276 16.65 -18.03 -6.11
CA VAL A 276 15.76 -18.47 -7.19
C VAL A 276 14.31 -18.47 -6.71
N ILE A 277 14.04 -19.04 -5.52
CA ILE A 277 12.69 -19.09 -4.97
C ILE A 277 12.15 -17.68 -4.69
N SER A 278 12.93 -16.80 -4.05
CA SER A 278 12.49 -15.42 -3.78
C SER A 278 12.23 -14.63 -5.04
N THR A 279 13.11 -14.75 -6.04
CA THR A 279 12.93 -14.06 -7.33
C THR A 279 11.67 -14.57 -8.03
N THR A 280 11.43 -15.88 -7.99
CA THR A 280 10.21 -16.48 -8.52
C THR A 280 8.98 -15.94 -7.79
N LEU A 281 8.99 -15.88 -6.46
CA LEU A 281 7.88 -15.38 -5.66
C LEU A 281 7.62 -13.88 -5.89
N PHE A 282 8.67 -13.07 -6.05
CA PHE A 282 8.56 -11.68 -6.44
C PHE A 282 7.85 -11.53 -7.80
N VAL A 283 8.26 -12.32 -8.81
CA VAL A 283 7.61 -12.34 -10.12
C VAL A 283 6.17 -12.84 -10.04
N VAL A 284 5.89 -13.86 -9.23
CA VAL A 284 4.52 -14.33 -8.99
C VAL A 284 3.67 -13.21 -8.37
N GLY A 285 4.22 -12.44 -7.42
CA GLY A 285 3.54 -11.27 -6.85
C GLY A 285 3.16 -10.23 -7.92
N LEU A 286 4.08 -9.93 -8.83
CA LEU A 286 3.79 -9.03 -9.97
C LEU A 286 2.67 -9.58 -10.87
N LEU A 287 2.72 -10.88 -11.19
CA LEU A 287 1.77 -11.52 -12.09
C LEU A 287 0.37 -11.67 -11.48
N VAL A 288 0.27 -11.82 -10.16
CA VAL A 288 -1.03 -11.87 -9.47
C VAL A 288 -1.79 -10.56 -9.68
N ILE A 289 -1.13 -9.42 -9.50
CA ILE A 289 -1.77 -8.11 -9.73
C ILE A 289 -2.06 -7.89 -11.21
N PHE A 290 -1.17 -8.29 -12.12
CA PHE A 290 -1.43 -8.20 -13.55
C PHE A 290 -2.69 -8.99 -14.00
N ALA A 291 -3.10 -10.02 -13.25
CA ALA A 291 -4.21 -10.89 -13.60
C ALA A 291 -5.56 -10.47 -12.99
N ILE A 292 -5.59 -9.50 -12.07
CA ILE A 292 -6.78 -9.02 -11.36
C ILE A 292 -7.23 -7.69 -11.96
#